data_AF-A0AAD5IKQ2-F1
#
_entry.id   AF-A0AAD5IKQ2-F1
#
_cell.length_a   1.000
_cell.length_b   1.000
_cell.length_c   1.000
_cell.angle_alpha   90.00
_cell.angle_beta   90.00
_cell.angle_gamma   90.00
#
_symmetry.space_group_name_H-M   'P 1'
#
loop_
_entity.id
_entity.type
_entity.pdbx_description
1 polymer ?
#
loop_
_entity_poly.entity_id
_entity_poly.type
_entity_poly.pdbx_seq_one_letter_code
_entity_poly.pdbx_strand_id
1 'polypeptide(L)'
;MAENQSLEKDDQQMQLVPQQQTLEPPSIQVMITCVDAMEAALIPCMTKVDPGALALPDYKAPSMAEQEAHTETELKDMVNNCPLPPLESTIEEHAKEFMEAAKKLQKYFISLDHHQPTKAEILRKEIDAMEEELKKKNELIEKNERLIEGWKMELKNRLDEQNAALERV
;
A
#
# COMPACT_ATOMS: atom_id res chain seq x y z
N MET A 1 13.78 42.34 -29.01
CA MET A 1 14.33 42.06 -27.66
C MET A 1 13.31 41.36 -26.74
N ALA A 2 12.41 40.50 -27.27
CA ALA A 2 11.38 39.84 -26.46
C ALA A 2 11.44 38.30 -26.47
N GLU A 3 12.20 37.68 -27.38
CA GLU A 3 12.22 36.21 -27.54
C GLU A 3 13.31 35.49 -26.74
N ASN A 4 14.29 36.21 -26.18
CA ASN A 4 15.38 35.60 -25.41
C ASN A 4 15.04 35.31 -23.94
N GLN A 5 13.89 35.75 -23.43
CA GLN A 5 13.50 35.50 -22.02
C GLN A 5 12.73 34.19 -21.80
N SER A 6 12.39 33.46 -22.87
CA SER A 6 11.64 32.20 -22.75
C SER A 6 12.53 30.96 -22.64
N LEU A 7 13.77 31.02 -23.13
CA LEU A 7 14.69 29.87 -23.16
C LEU A 7 15.42 29.62 -21.83
N GLU A 8 15.59 30.65 -20.98
CA GLU A 8 16.26 30.50 -19.68
C GLU A 8 15.36 29.91 -18.57
N LYS A 9 14.05 29.78 -18.81
CA LYS A 9 13.12 29.21 -17.83
C LYS A 9 13.10 27.68 -17.79
N ASP A 10 13.59 27.02 -18.85
CA ASP A 10 13.52 25.55 -18.96
C ASP A 10 14.72 24.85 -18.29
N ASP A 11 15.89 25.50 -18.18
CA ASP A 11 17.08 24.91 -17.53
C ASP A 11 16.99 24.86 -15.99
N GLN A 12 16.05 25.58 -15.38
CA GLN A 12 15.93 25.67 -13.92
C GLN A 12 15.04 24.59 -13.30
N GLN A 13 14.50 23.65 -14.09
CA GLN A 13 13.61 22.60 -13.61
C GLN A 13 14.27 21.22 -13.44
N MET A 14 15.59 21.11 -13.67
CA MET A 14 16.41 19.95 -13.28
C MET A 14 16.64 19.87 -11.76
N GLN A 15 15.57 19.94 -10.97
CA GLN A 15 15.65 19.70 -9.53
C GLN A 15 14.29 19.25 -8.99
N LEU A 16 13.72 18.22 -9.59
CA LEU A 16 12.54 17.54 -9.05
C LEU A 16 12.89 16.06 -8.90
N VAL A 17 13.69 15.76 -7.89
CA VAL A 17 13.61 14.46 -7.22
C VAL A 17 12.61 14.66 -6.08
N PRO A 18 11.34 14.22 -6.20
CA PRO A 18 10.53 14.00 -5.01
C PRO A 18 11.21 12.86 -4.25
N GLN A 19 11.79 13.16 -3.08
CA GLN A 19 12.09 12.13 -2.09
C GLN A 19 10.75 11.51 -1.67
N GLN A 20 10.34 10.45 -2.36
CA GLN A 20 9.23 9.63 -1.87
C GLN A 20 9.73 8.84 -0.67
N GLN A 21 9.03 9.06 0.45
CA GLN A 21 9.19 8.31 1.69
C GLN A 21 9.18 6.82 1.36
N THR A 22 10.33 6.18 1.54
CA THR A 22 10.43 4.72 1.53
C THR A 22 9.54 4.21 2.66
N LEU A 23 8.38 3.63 2.31
CA LEU A 23 7.71 2.76 3.25
C LEU A 23 8.70 1.62 3.54
N GLU A 24 9.11 1.49 4.81
CA GLU A 24 9.96 0.38 5.22
C GLU A 24 9.34 -0.94 4.74
N PRO A 25 10.15 -1.85 4.18
CA PRO A 25 9.64 -3.11 3.68
C PRO A 25 8.95 -3.86 4.83
N PRO A 26 7.71 -4.33 4.63
CA PRO A 26 6.97 -4.99 5.69
C PRO A 26 7.70 -6.28 6.10
N SER A 27 8.18 -6.34 7.34
CA SER A 27 8.93 -7.49 7.86
C SER A 27 8.02 -8.69 8.09
N ILE A 28 8.44 -9.87 7.62
CA ILE A 28 7.73 -11.15 7.81
C ILE A 28 7.43 -11.42 9.29
N GLN A 29 8.30 -10.95 10.20
CA GLN A 29 8.07 -11.08 11.64
C GLN A 29 6.79 -10.39 12.08
N VAL A 30 6.41 -9.26 11.47
CA VAL A 30 5.16 -8.57 11.78
C VAL A 30 3.95 -9.43 11.43
N MET A 31 3.99 -10.14 10.30
CA MET A 31 2.94 -11.07 9.91
C MET A 31 2.84 -12.25 10.88
N ILE A 32 3.97 -12.89 11.19
CA ILE A 32 4.03 -14.00 12.14
C ILE A 32 3.47 -13.58 13.51
N THR A 33 3.91 -12.45 14.06
CA THR A 33 3.40 -11.96 15.34
C THR A 33 1.90 -11.65 15.33
N CYS A 34 1.34 -11.20 14.19
CA CYS A 34 -0.11 -11.01 14.10
C CYS A 34 -0.87 -12.33 14.08
N VAL A 35 -0.32 -13.36 13.42
CA VAL A 35 -0.89 -14.72 13.41
C VAL A 35 -0.84 -15.33 14.81
N ASP A 36 0.30 -15.25 15.49
CA ASP A 36 0.47 -15.73 16.87
C ASP A 36 -0.51 -15.03 17.83
N ALA A 37 -0.73 -13.72 17.67
CA ALA A 37 -1.68 -12.96 18.48
C ALA A 37 -3.14 -13.35 18.22
N MET A 38 -3.51 -13.63 16.96
CA MET A 38 -4.83 -14.16 16.63
C MET A 38 -5.05 -15.56 17.21
N GLU A 39 -4.03 -16.43 17.14
CA GLU A 39 -4.08 -17.77 17.73
C GLU A 39 -4.22 -17.69 19.26
N ALA A 40 -3.42 -16.86 19.93
CA ALA A 40 -3.48 -16.65 21.37
C ALA A 40 -4.84 -16.12 21.84
N ALA A 41 -5.48 -15.25 21.05
CA ALA A 41 -6.82 -14.74 21.35
C ALA A 41 -7.92 -15.81 21.17
N LEU A 42 -7.74 -16.77 20.25
CA LEU A 42 -8.73 -17.82 19.99
C LEU A 42 -8.61 -19.02 20.94
N ILE A 43 -7.40 -19.39 21.38
CA ILE A 43 -7.16 -20.55 22.27
C ILE A 43 -8.07 -20.55 23.52
N PRO A 44 -8.21 -19.45 24.29
CA PRO A 44 -9.07 -19.40 25.47
C PRO A 44 -10.56 -19.60 25.16
N CYS A 45 -11.01 -19.12 23.99
CA CYS A 45 -12.39 -19.25 23.55
C CYS A 45 -12.74 -20.68 23.08
N MET A 46 -11.73 -21.52 22.85
CA MET A 46 -11.88 -22.89 22.36
C MET A 46 -11.83 -23.95 23.47
N THR A 47 -11.71 -23.57 24.75
CA THR A 47 -11.62 -24.56 25.84
C THR A 47 -12.97 -25.21 26.16
N LYS A 48 -13.06 -26.48 25.72
CA LYS A 48 -13.86 -27.61 26.21
C LYS A 48 -15.38 -27.54 25.98
N VAL A 49 -15.80 -27.84 24.76
CA VAL A 49 -16.97 -28.71 24.61
C VAL A 49 -16.56 -30.08 25.16
N ASP A 50 -17.02 -30.41 26.36
CA ASP A 50 -16.90 -31.76 26.90
C ASP A 50 -17.72 -32.71 25.99
N PRO A 51 -17.11 -33.73 25.36
CA PRO A 51 -17.85 -34.71 24.54
C PRO A 51 -18.97 -35.41 25.33
N GLY A 52 -18.95 -35.35 26.67
CA GLY A 52 -19.98 -35.90 27.55
C GLY A 52 -21.23 -35.04 27.77
N ALA A 53 -21.24 -33.75 27.39
CA ALA A 53 -22.36 -32.85 27.70
C ALA A 53 -23.54 -32.92 26.70
N LEU A 54 -23.42 -33.72 25.63
CA LEU A 54 -24.51 -33.99 24.68
C LEU A 54 -25.21 -35.33 24.91
N ALA A 55 -25.06 -35.94 26.10
CA ALA A 55 -25.92 -37.05 26.49
C ALA A 55 -27.36 -36.54 26.60
N LEU A 56 -28.14 -36.81 25.56
CA LEU A 56 -29.60 -36.74 25.58
C LEU A 56 -30.09 -37.34 26.91
N PRO A 57 -30.88 -36.62 27.73
CA PRO A 57 -31.50 -37.26 28.87
C PRO A 57 -32.42 -38.36 28.32
N ASP A 58 -32.07 -39.61 28.62
CA ASP A 58 -32.90 -40.78 28.36
C ASP A 58 -34.23 -40.56 29.10
N TYR A 59 -35.27 -40.20 28.35
CA TYR A 59 -36.59 -39.85 28.88
C TYR A 59 -37.28 -41.14 29.33
N LYS A 60 -36.88 -41.64 30.50
CA LYS A 60 -37.65 -42.69 31.16
C LYS A 60 -38.89 -42.04 31.79
N ALA A 61 -40.03 -42.22 31.12
CA ALA A 61 -41.32 -41.74 31.58
C ALA A 61 -41.64 -42.23 33.01
N PRO A 62 -41.90 -41.33 33.98
CA PRO A 62 -42.34 -41.75 35.31
C PRO A 62 -43.79 -42.22 35.26
N SER A 63 -43.99 -43.50 35.52
CA SER A 63 -45.30 -44.06 35.89
C SER A 63 -45.69 -43.57 37.29
N MET A 64 -46.96 -43.21 37.43
CA MET A 64 -47.64 -42.72 38.61
C MET A 64 -47.50 -43.65 39.84
N ALA A 65 -47.11 -43.10 41.01
CA ALA A 65 -47.69 -43.35 42.35
C ALA A 65 -46.77 -42.82 43.48
N GLU A 66 -47.42 -42.22 44.50
CA GLU A 66 -46.96 -42.04 45.90
C GLU A 66 -45.98 -40.90 46.28
N GLN A 67 -46.60 -39.77 46.70
CA GLN A 67 -46.49 -39.13 48.02
C GLN A 67 -45.25 -39.43 48.93
N GLU A 68 -44.45 -38.40 49.27
CA GLU A 68 -44.28 -37.81 50.63
C GLU A 68 -42.95 -37.02 50.85
N ALA A 69 -43.12 -35.76 51.28
CA ALA A 69 -42.42 -34.99 52.33
C ALA A 69 -40.93 -35.20 52.73
N HIS A 70 -40.21 -34.05 52.74
CA HIS A 70 -39.10 -33.60 53.61
C HIS A 70 -37.79 -34.44 53.63
N THR A 71 -36.60 -33.87 53.44
CA THR A 71 -35.96 -32.93 54.38
C THR A 71 -34.71 -32.31 53.76
N GLU A 72 -34.52 -31.05 54.12
CA GLU A 72 -33.42 -30.14 53.83
C GLU A 72 -32.19 -30.51 54.67
N THR A 73 -31.37 -31.52 54.30
CA THR A 73 -30.02 -31.67 54.92
C THR A 73 -29.08 -32.63 54.18
N GLU A 74 -28.76 -32.42 52.90
CA GLU A 74 -27.55 -33.05 52.33
C GLU A 74 -27.06 -32.45 51.00
N LEU A 75 -27.16 -31.13 50.84
CA LEU A 75 -26.62 -30.43 49.66
C LEU A 75 -25.66 -29.30 50.06
N LYS A 76 -24.70 -29.60 50.94
CA LYS A 76 -23.63 -28.63 51.30
C LYS A 76 -22.22 -29.09 50.91
N ASP A 77 -22.03 -30.34 50.48
CA ASP A 77 -20.70 -30.88 50.21
C ASP A 77 -20.47 -31.33 48.76
N MET A 78 -21.11 -30.66 47.80
CA MET A 78 -20.74 -30.80 46.38
C MET A 78 -20.74 -29.45 45.63
N VAL A 79 -20.36 -28.37 46.32
CA VAL A 79 -20.12 -27.04 45.72
C VAL A 79 -18.62 -26.73 45.67
N ASN A 80 -17.78 -27.76 45.57
CA ASN A 80 -16.35 -27.55 45.33
C ASN A 80 -15.93 -28.32 44.08
N ASN A 81 -15.48 -27.56 43.08
CA ASN A 81 -14.87 -27.95 41.79
C ASN A 81 -15.76 -27.95 40.53
N CYS A 82 -16.72 -27.03 40.40
CA CYS A 82 -17.12 -26.58 39.07
C CYS A 82 -16.20 -25.43 38.62
N PRO A 83 -15.43 -25.56 37.53
CA PRO A 83 -14.75 -24.41 36.93
C PRO A 83 -15.82 -23.42 36.49
N LEU A 84 -15.79 -22.20 37.06
CA LEU A 84 -16.64 -21.10 36.60
C LEU A 84 -16.49 -20.95 35.07
N PRO A 85 -17.58 -20.82 34.31
CA PRO A 85 -17.49 -20.50 32.89
C PRO A 85 -16.78 -19.13 32.73
N PRO A 86 -15.97 -18.94 31.67
CA PRO A 86 -15.33 -17.66 31.41
C PRO A 86 -16.37 -16.54 31.40
N LEU A 87 -16.18 -15.54 32.26
CA LEU A 87 -17.03 -14.35 32.35
C LEU A 87 -17.12 -13.69 30.96
N GLU A 88 -18.31 -13.32 30.46
CA GLU A 88 -18.52 -12.76 29.11
C GLU A 88 -17.53 -11.64 28.72
N SER A 89 -17.03 -10.88 29.71
CA SER A 89 -16.00 -9.85 29.53
C SER A 89 -14.67 -10.37 28.98
N THR A 90 -14.32 -11.64 29.21
CA THR A 90 -13.08 -12.26 28.68
C THR A 90 -13.21 -12.60 27.19
N ILE A 91 -14.38 -13.05 26.75
CA ILE A 91 -14.62 -13.38 25.34
C ILE A 91 -14.63 -12.10 24.49
N GLU A 92 -15.21 -11.01 25.00
CA GLU A 92 -15.23 -9.72 24.33
C GLU A 92 -13.82 -9.12 24.19
N GLU A 93 -12.99 -9.24 25.23
CA GLU A 93 -11.59 -8.82 25.21
C GLU A 93 -10.78 -9.61 24.17
N HIS A 94 -10.91 -10.94 24.16
CA HIS A 94 -10.27 -11.79 23.16
C HIS A 94 -10.76 -11.51 21.73
N ALA A 95 -12.06 -11.27 21.53
CA ALA A 95 -12.60 -10.89 20.23
C ALA A 95 -12.01 -9.56 19.73
N LYS A 96 -11.80 -8.61 20.64
CA LYS A 96 -11.16 -7.32 20.33
C LYS A 96 -9.70 -7.50 19.94
N GLU A 97 -8.92 -8.27 20.70
CA GLU A 97 -7.51 -8.57 20.41
C GLU A 97 -7.34 -9.27 19.06
N PHE A 98 -8.19 -10.27 18.79
CA PHE A 98 -8.23 -10.95 17.51
C PHE A 98 -8.49 -9.97 16.36
N MET A 99 -9.50 -9.12 16.50
CA MET A 99 -9.88 -8.14 15.48
C MET A 99 -8.76 -7.12 15.23
N GLU A 100 -8.04 -6.70 16.27
CA GLU A 100 -6.91 -5.78 16.16
C GLU A 100 -5.72 -6.43 15.44
N ALA A 101 -5.37 -7.67 15.80
CA ALA A 101 -4.33 -8.43 15.12
C ALA A 101 -4.68 -8.69 13.64
N ALA A 102 -5.94 -9.01 13.34
CA ALA A 102 -6.43 -9.19 11.97
C ALA A 102 -6.34 -7.91 11.13
N LYS A 103 -6.71 -6.74 11.69
CA LYS A 103 -6.55 -5.43 11.02
C LYS A 103 -5.08 -5.12 10.75
N LYS A 104 -4.19 -5.44 11.69
CA LYS A 104 -2.76 -5.24 11.53
C LYS A 104 -2.18 -6.13 10.42
N LEU A 105 -2.64 -7.39 10.35
CA LEU A 105 -2.30 -8.31 9.28
C LEU A 105 -2.84 -7.85 7.92
N GLN A 106 -4.07 -7.34 7.86
CA GLN A 106 -4.63 -6.76 6.64
C GLN A 106 -3.79 -5.57 6.15
N LYS A 107 -3.38 -4.69 7.07
CA LYS A 107 -2.49 -3.57 6.73
C LYS A 107 -1.14 -4.05 6.20
N TYR A 108 -0.57 -5.12 6.74
CA TYR A 108 0.65 -5.76 6.24
C TYR A 108 0.49 -6.21 4.78
N PHE A 109 -0.61 -6.89 4.44
CA PHE A 109 -0.91 -7.28 3.05
C PHE A 109 -1.16 -6.10 2.11
N ILE A 110 -1.87 -5.06 2.55
CA ILE A 110 -2.04 -3.84 1.75
C ILE A 110 -0.69 -3.16 1.50
N SER A 111 0.22 -3.19 2.47
CA SER A 111 1.57 -2.62 2.33
C SER A 111 2.44 -3.44 1.38
N LEU A 112 2.21 -4.76 1.30
CA LEU A 112 2.83 -5.65 0.30
C LEU A 112 2.27 -5.42 -1.10
N ASP A 113 0.96 -5.20 -1.22
CA ASP A 113 0.24 -5.01 -2.48
C ASP A 113 0.33 -3.56 -3.00
N HIS A 114 0.94 -2.66 -2.23
CA HIS A 114 1.17 -1.30 -2.70
C HIS A 114 2.19 -1.36 -3.83
N HIS A 115 1.69 -1.30 -5.08
CA HIS A 115 2.49 -1.15 -6.29
C HIS A 115 3.15 0.21 -6.28
N GLN A 116 4.24 0.34 -5.52
CA GLN A 116 5.12 1.47 -5.62
C GLN A 116 5.73 1.38 -7.03
N PRO A 117 5.59 2.43 -7.86
CA PRO A 117 6.06 2.38 -9.23
C PRO A 117 7.52 1.97 -9.22
N THR A 118 7.82 0.87 -9.92
CA THR A 118 9.16 0.31 -9.86
C THR A 118 10.14 1.35 -10.38
N LYS A 119 11.40 1.28 -9.92
CA LYS A 119 12.46 2.12 -10.48
C LYS A 119 12.50 2.05 -12.01
N ALA A 120 12.18 0.89 -12.59
CA ALA A 120 12.09 0.70 -14.04
C ALA A 120 10.93 1.50 -14.68
N GLU A 121 9.76 1.56 -14.06
CA GLU A 121 8.62 2.37 -14.54
C GLU A 121 8.91 3.87 -14.46
N ILE A 122 9.53 4.32 -13.37
CA ILE A 122 9.94 5.73 -13.20
C ILE A 122 10.93 6.11 -14.29
N LEU A 123 12.00 5.32 -14.44
CA LEU A 123 13.04 5.57 -15.45
C LEU A 123 12.46 5.55 -16.87
N ARG A 124 11.49 4.67 -17.15
CA ARG A 124 10.85 4.63 -18.47
C ARG A 124 10.13 5.95 -18.80
N LYS A 125 9.37 6.49 -17.85
CA LYS A 125 8.70 7.80 -18.03
C LYS A 125 9.70 8.94 -18.21
N GLU A 126 10.81 8.90 -17.49
CA GLU A 126 11.88 9.90 -17.59
C GLU A 126 12.59 9.83 -18.95
N ILE A 127 12.85 8.63 -19.47
CA ILE A 127 13.37 8.40 -20.82
C ILE A 127 12.39 8.99 -21.86
N ASP A 128 11.10 8.65 -21.78
CA ASP A 128 10.08 9.15 -22.72
C ASP A 128 10.02 10.70 -22.72
N ALA A 129 10.15 11.32 -21.55
CA ALA A 129 10.18 12.78 -21.42
C ALA A 129 11.45 13.39 -22.06
N MET A 130 12.62 12.82 -21.77
CA MET A 130 13.89 13.27 -22.35
C MET A 130 13.92 13.10 -23.88
N GLU A 131 13.33 12.03 -24.43
CA GLU A 131 13.25 11.80 -25.86
C GLU A 131 12.43 12.88 -26.59
N GLU A 132 11.30 13.30 -26.00
CA GLU A 132 10.49 14.40 -26.56
C GLU A 132 11.19 15.76 -26.47
N GLU A 133 11.97 16.01 -25.42
CA GLU A 133 12.81 17.21 -25.34
C GLU A 133 13.91 17.21 -26.40
N LEU A 134 14.59 16.08 -26.60
CA LEU A 134 15.61 15.92 -27.63
C LEU A 134 15.03 16.19 -29.02
N LYS A 135 13.84 15.67 -29.30
CA LYS A 135 13.15 15.93 -30.56
C LYS A 135 12.90 17.42 -30.78
N LYS A 136 12.36 18.12 -29.77
CA LYS A 136 12.13 19.58 -29.85
C LYS A 136 13.43 20.36 -30.06
N LYS A 137 14.50 19.97 -29.35
CA LYS A 137 15.83 20.60 -29.48
C LYS A 137 16.41 20.37 -30.88
N ASN A 138 16.28 19.18 -31.45
CA ASN A 138 16.70 18.90 -32.83
C ASN A 138 15.95 19.77 -33.85
N GLU A 139 14.62 19.88 -33.74
CA GLU A 139 13.83 20.75 -34.63
C GLU A 139 14.27 22.23 -34.56
N LEU A 140 14.66 22.69 -33.37
CA LEU A 140 15.18 24.05 -33.18
C LEU A 140 16.56 24.22 -33.83
N ILE A 141 17.45 23.23 -33.69
CA ILE A 141 18.76 23.22 -34.35
C ILE A 141 18.57 23.31 -35.86
N GLU A 142 17.72 22.48 -36.46
CA GLU A 142 17.45 22.51 -37.90
C GLU A 142 16.91 23.88 -38.38
N LYS A 143 16.05 24.52 -37.58
CA LYS A 143 15.56 25.88 -37.89
C LYS A 143 16.70 26.88 -37.89
N ASN A 144 17.57 26.83 -36.89
CA ASN A 144 18.71 27.73 -36.78
C ASN A 144 19.74 27.49 -37.90
N GLU A 145 20.00 26.24 -38.26
CA GLU A 145 20.86 25.89 -39.39
C GLU A 145 20.37 26.49 -40.71
N ARG A 146 19.06 26.39 -40.99
CA ARG A 146 18.45 27.01 -42.17
C ARG A 146 18.62 28.53 -42.19
N LEU A 147 18.45 29.20 -41.04
CA LEU A 147 18.64 30.65 -40.93
C LEU A 147 20.09 31.06 -41.20
N ILE A 148 21.05 30.35 -40.58
CA ILE A 148 22.47 30.60 -40.76
C ILE A 148 22.86 30.41 -42.23
N GLU A 149 22.38 29.35 -42.87
CA GLU A 149 22.68 29.10 -44.28
C GLU A 149 22.07 30.17 -45.20
N GLY A 150 20.84 30.60 -44.91
CA GLY A 150 20.21 31.74 -45.58
C GLY A 150 21.05 33.02 -45.46
N TRP A 151 21.53 33.35 -44.25
CA TRP A 151 22.39 34.52 -44.04
C TRP A 151 23.74 34.42 -44.75
N LYS A 152 24.36 33.25 -44.79
CA LYS A 152 25.60 33.03 -45.56
C LYS A 152 25.38 33.29 -47.04
N MET A 153 24.27 32.80 -47.60
CA MET A 153 23.94 32.99 -49.01
C MET A 153 23.67 34.47 -49.32
N GLU A 154 22.90 35.15 -48.48
CA GLU A 154 22.64 36.60 -48.63
C GLU A 154 23.93 37.42 -48.59
N LEU A 155 24.80 37.15 -47.63
CA LEU A 155 26.09 37.84 -47.53
C LEU A 155 27.00 37.58 -48.73
N LYS A 156 27.01 36.34 -49.24
CA LYS A 156 27.75 35.98 -50.45
C LYS A 156 27.20 36.72 -51.67
N ASN A 157 25.88 36.69 -51.89
CA ASN A 157 25.26 37.38 -53.01
C ASN A 157 25.57 38.88 -52.99
N ARG A 158 25.46 39.52 -51.82
CA ARG A 158 25.83 40.94 -51.65
C ARG A 158 27.30 41.19 -51.95
N LEU A 159 28.21 40.29 -51.56
CA LEU A 159 29.63 40.41 -51.86
C LEU A 159 29.90 40.30 -53.37
N ASP A 160 29.28 39.32 -54.03
CA ASP A 160 29.41 39.08 -55.47
C ASP A 160 28.87 40.26 -56.28
N GLU A 161 27.73 40.83 -55.87
CA GLU A 161 27.17 42.05 -56.48
C GLU A 161 28.12 43.25 -56.38
N GLN A 162 28.75 43.45 -55.21
CA GLN A 162 29.71 44.54 -55.01
C GLN A 162 30.98 44.34 -55.85
N ASN A 163 31.50 43.11 -55.94
CA ASN A 163 32.65 42.79 -56.78
C ASN A 163 32.34 43.04 -58.27
N ALA A 164 31.18 42.58 -58.76
CA ALA A 164 30.76 42.80 -60.14
C ALA A 164 30.48 44.28 -60.45
N ALA A 165 30.14 45.10 -59.45
CA ALA A 165 30.05 46.55 -59.61
C ALA A 165 31.44 47.20 -59.70
N LEU A 166 32.41 46.74 -58.90
CA LEU A 166 33.79 47.22 -58.93
C LEU A 166 34.51 46.88 -60.25
N GLU A 167 34.28 45.70 -60.83
CA GLU A 167 34.87 45.32 -62.12
C GLU A 167 34.38 46.18 -63.31
N ARG A 168 33.28 46.91 -63.14
CA ARG A 168 32.69 47.77 -64.18
C ARG A 168 33.22 49.21 -64.16
N VAL A 169 33.97 49.61 -63.13
CA VAL A 169 34.55 50.95 -62.96
C VAL A 169 36.03 50.94 -63.36
#